data_AF-A0A946TIS6-F1
#
_entry.id   AF-A0A946TIS6-F1
#
_cell.length_a   1.000
_cell.length_b   1.000
_cell.length_c   1.000
_cell.angle_alpha   90.00
_cell.angle_beta   90.00
_cell.angle_gamma   90.00
#
_symmetry.space_group_name_H-M   'P 1'
#
loop_
_entity.id
_entity.type
_entity.pdbx_description
1 polymer ?
#
loop_
_entity_poly.entity_id
_entity_poly.type
_entity_poly.pdbx_seq_one_letter_code
_entity_poly.pdbx_strand_id
1 'polypeptide(L)' 'MHIVGGVSANNHLREIVNSTFKDKTVRCPTKIKYCTDNGSMIAAAGYFLFREKGDLAYESFKSGKASD' A
#
# COMPACT_ATOMS: atom_id res chain seq x y z
N MET A 1 -1.98 11.45 3.62
CA MET A 1 -1.36 10.35 4.40
C MET A 1 -2.16 9.08 4.18
N HIS A 2 -1.48 7.95 3.95
CA HIS A 2 -2.12 6.65 3.75
C HIS A 2 -1.78 5.74 4.93
N ILE A 3 -2.80 5.12 5.53
CA ILE A 3 -2.62 4.11 6.59
C ILE A 3 -3.05 2.77 6.01
N VAL A 4 -2.12 1.82 5.96
CA VAL A 4 -2.30 0.49 5.34
C VAL A 4 -1.75 -0.59 6.27
N GLY A 5 -1.87 -1.85 5.86
CA GLY A 5 -1.50 -3.00 6.70
C GLY A 5 -2.65 -3.43 7.61
N GLY A 6 -2.53 -4.63 8.21
CA GLY A 6 -3.63 -5.23 8.97
C GLY A 6 -4.14 -4.35 10.11
N VAL A 7 -3.25 -3.63 10.79
CA VAL A 7 -3.60 -2.72 11.88
C VAL A 7 -4.45 -1.53 11.39
N SER A 8 -4.37 -1.14 10.11
CA SER A 8 -5.23 -0.11 9.52
C SER A 8 -6.72 -0.50 9.49
N ALA A 9 -7.08 -1.75 9.76
CA ALA A 9 -8.46 -2.19 9.95
C ALA A 9 -9.09 -1.70 11.27
N ASN A 10 -8.28 -1.26 12.23
CA ASN A 10 -8.75 -0.78 13.53
C ASN A 10 -9.43 0.60 13.41
N ASN A 11 -10.72 0.66 13.74
CA ASN A 11 -11.50 1.91 13.65
C ASN A 11 -11.03 2.98 14.63
N HIS A 12 -10.65 2.58 15.85
CA HIS A 12 -10.15 3.52 16.86
C HIS A 12 -8.85 4.20 16.41
N LEU A 13 -7.94 3.45 15.79
CA LEU A 13 -6.74 4.01 15.17
C LEU A 13 -7.10 5.04 14.09
N ARG A 14 -8.08 4.74 13.21
CA ARG A 14 -8.52 5.67 12.17
C ARG A 14 -9.07 6.97 12.77
N GLU A 15 -9.86 6.89 13.83
CA GLU A 15 -10.41 8.05 14.53
C GLU A 15 -9.32 8.91 15.15
N ILE A 16 -8.38 8.31 15.88
CA ILE A 16 -7.24 9.01 16.48
C ILE A 16 -6.44 9.74 15.40
N VAL A 17 -6.09 9.06 14.31
CA VAL A 17 -5.24 9.66 13.27
C VAL A 17 -5.99 10.78 12.52
N ASN A 18 -7.28 10.61 12.22
CA ASN A 18 -8.09 11.69 11.62
C ASN A 18 -8.22 12.91 12.55
N SER A 19 -8.40 12.69 13.86
CA SER A 19 -8.55 13.77 14.82
C SER A 19 -7.23 14.51 15.11
N THR A 20 -6.10 13.81 15.00
CA THR A 20 -4.75 14.34 15.24
C THR A 20 -4.25 15.17 14.06
N PHE A 21 -4.46 14.69 12.82
CA PHE A 21 -3.94 15.33 11.61
C PHE A 21 -5.04 16.01 10.80
N LYS A 22 -5.69 17.01 11.40
CA LYS A 22 -6.86 17.71 10.80
C LYS A 22 -6.53 18.45 9.51
N ASP A 23 -5.28 18.88 9.32
CA ASP A 23 -4.80 19.58 8.13
C ASP A 23 -4.38 18.63 6.99
N LYS A 24 -4.40 17.31 7.22
CA LYS A 24 -4.01 16.31 6.23
C LYS A 24 -5.19 15.41 5.87
N THR A 25 -5.35 15.13 4.58
CA THR A 25 -6.25 14.05 4.16
C THR A 25 -5.66 12.70 4.57
N VAL A 26 -6.35 11.99 5.46
CA VAL A 26 -6.05 10.61 5.85
C VAL A 26 -6.85 9.65 4.97
N ARG A 27 -6.19 8.65 4.39
CA ARG A 27 -6.82 7.63 3.53
C ARG A 27 -6.51 6.23 4.07
N CYS A 28 -7.53 5.40 4.14
CA CYS A 28 -7.45 3.98 4.49
C CYS A 28 -8.19 3.16 3.41
N PRO A 29 -7.88 1.85 3.24
CA PRO A 29 -8.66 1.00 2.36
C PRO A 29 -10.15 1.00 2.76
N THR A 30 -11.03 1.22 1.77
CA THR A 30 -12.48 1.34 1.99
C THR A 30 -13.10 0.06 2.52
N LYS A 31 -12.55 -1.11 2.15
CA LYS A 31 -12.99 -2.43 2.63
C LYS A 31 -11.88 -3.06 3.47
N ILE A 32 -12.25 -3.62 4.62
CA ILE A 32 -11.31 -4.26 5.57
C ILE A 32 -10.51 -5.39 4.91
N LYS A 33 -11.10 -6.13 3.97
CA LYS A 33 -10.41 -7.19 3.21
C LYS A 33 -9.21 -6.71 2.39
N TYR A 34 -9.05 -5.39 2.22
CA TYR A 34 -7.92 -4.78 1.53
C TYR A 34 -6.87 -4.19 2.49
N CYS A 35 -7.06 -4.31 3.80
CA CYS A 35 -6.09 -3.83 4.80
C CYS A 35 -4.92 -4.79 4.98
N THR A 36 -5.14 -6.10 4.97
CA THR A 36 -4.10 -7.12 5.17
C THR A 36 -3.43 -7.50 3.87
N ASP A 37 -2.35 -8.28 3.96
CA ASP A 37 -1.75 -8.93 2.80
C ASP A 37 -2.79 -9.77 2.07
N ASN A 38 -2.96 -9.51 0.77
CA ASN A 38 -3.95 -10.18 -0.06
C ASN A 38 -3.50 -10.21 -1.53
N GLY A 39 -4.02 -11.17 -2.31
CA GLY A 39 -3.66 -11.30 -3.72
C GLY A 39 -4.05 -10.09 -4.59
N SER A 40 -5.09 -9.33 -4.19
CA SER A 40 -5.54 -8.18 -4.99
C SER A 40 -4.55 -7.02 -4.98
N MET A 41 -3.80 -6.81 -3.89
CA MET A 41 -2.76 -5.77 -3.85
C MET A 41 -1.57 -6.14 -4.75
N ILE A 42 -1.22 -7.42 -4.83
CA ILE A 42 -0.15 -7.92 -5.70
C ILE A 42 -0.58 -7.81 -7.17
N ALA A 43 -1.81 -8.22 -7.50
CA ALA A 43 -2.36 -8.07 -8.84
C ALA A 43 -2.45 -6.60 -9.27
N ALA A 44 -2.89 -5.70 -8.38
CA ALA A 44 -2.94 -4.27 -8.64
C ALA A 44 -1.54 -3.69 -8.88
N ALA A 45 -0.55 -4.04 -8.04
CA ALA A 45 0.83 -3.61 -8.21
C ALA A 45 1.40 -4.06 -9.58
N GLY A 46 1.18 -5.33 -9.96
CA GLY A 46 1.60 -5.86 -11.26
C GLY A 46 0.91 -5.15 -12.43
N TYR A 47 -0.40 -4.92 -12.35
CA TYR A 47 -1.16 -4.21 -13.39
C TYR A 47 -0.64 -2.78 -13.60
N PHE A 48 -0.45 -2.02 -12.53
CA PHE A 48 0.06 -0.64 -12.65
C PHE A 48 1.52 -0.61 -13.09
N LEU A 49 2.36 -1.53 -12.61
CA LEU A 49 3.75 -1.64 -13.04
C LEU A 49 3.85 -1.91 -14.56
N PHE A 50 3.08 -2.87 -15.07
CA PHE A 50 3.03 -3.16 -16.51
C PHE A 50 2.50 -1.97 -17.30
N ARG A 51 1.46 -1.29 -16.81
CA ARG A 51 0.94 -0.08 -17.48
C ARG A 51 1.94 1.06 -17.56
N GLU A 52 2.80 1.22 -16.56
CA GLU A 52 3.79 2.30 -16.52
C GLU A 52 5.07 1.96 -17.29
N LYS A 53 5.49 0.70 -17.26
CA LYS A 53 6.81 0.27 -17.77
C LYS A 53 6.77 -0.64 -19.00
N GLY A 54 5.60 -1.11 -19.41
CA GLY A 54 5.44 -2.09 -20.48
C GLY A 54 6.24 -3.36 -20.18
N ASP A 55 6.98 -3.85 -21.17
CA ASP A 55 7.75 -5.10 -21.07
C ASP A 55 8.87 -5.05 -20.01
N LEU A 56 9.35 -3.86 -19.64
CA LEU A 56 10.34 -3.69 -18.57
C LEU A 56 9.79 -4.12 -17.20
N ALA A 57 8.46 -4.26 -17.05
CA ALA A 57 7.84 -4.79 -15.83
C ALA A 57 8.18 -6.27 -15.56
N TYR A 58 8.65 -7.00 -16.57
CA TYR A 58 9.04 -8.41 -16.45
C TYR A 58 10.52 -8.61 -16.14
N GLU A 59 11.31 -7.53 -16.06
CA GLU A 59 12.71 -7.66 -15.67
C GLU A 59 12.83 -8.22 -14.25
N SER A 60 13.72 -9.19 -14.07
CA SER A 60 14.01 -9.77 -12.77
C SER A 60 14.45 -8.68 -11.79
N PHE A 61 13.89 -8.73 -10.57
CA PHE A 61 14.32 -7.86 -9.49
C PHE A 61 15.82 -8.04 -9.23
N LYS A 62 16.59 -6.97 -9.43
CA LYS A 62 18.00 -6.94 -9.08
C LYS A 62 18.11 -6.57 -7.60
N SER A 63 18.40 -7.54 -6.74
CA SER A 63 18.82 -7.21 -5.38
C SER A 63 20.17 -6.49 -5.45
N GLY A 64 20.19 -5.23 -5.03
CA GLY A 64 21.46 -4.60 -4.69
C GLY A 64 22.06 -5.39 -3.53
N LYS A 65 23.31 -5.87 -3.67
CA LYS A 65 24.07 -6.29 -2.49
C LYS A 65 24.08 -5.09 -1.55
N ALA A 66 23.61 -5.26 -0.32
CA ALA A 66 23.91 -4.29 0.73
C ALA A 66 25.44 -4.17 0.77
N SER A 67 25.96 -2.96 0.64
CA SER A 67 27.38 -2.69 0.86
C SER A 67 27.74 -3.11 2.29
N ASP A 68 28.66 -4.07 2.42
CA ASP A 68 29.28 -4.48 3.68
C ASP A 68 30.02 -3.32 4.36
#